data_AF-A0A414IZ23-F1
#
_entry.id   AF-A0A414IZ23-F1
#
_cell.length_a   1.000
_cell.length_b   1.000
_cell.length_c   1.000
_cell.angle_alpha   90.00
_cell.angle_beta   90.00
_cell.angle_gamma   90.00
#
_symmetry.space_group_name_H-M   'P 1'
#
loop_
_entity.id
_entity.type
_entity.pdbx_description
1 polymer ?
#
loop_
_entity_poly.entity_id
_entity_poly.type
_entity_poly.pdbx_seq_one_letter_code
_entity_poly.pdbx_strand_id
1 'polypeptide(L)' 'MNSIFHRISVRKYEDRPVEKEKIMEILRAGMQAPSACNQQPWEFYVVTDKEKIQKLSKVTPYTGCAAGAPVVIVP' A
#
# COMPACT_ATOMS: atom_id res chain seq x y z
N MET A 1 7.32 -11.74 -15.86
CA MET A 1 6.88 -10.76 -16.88
C MET A 1 5.36 -10.63 -17.00
N ASN A 2 4.61 -11.74 -17.07
CA ASN A 2 3.15 -11.72 -17.30
C ASN A 2 2.36 -10.78 -16.36
N SER A 3 2.67 -10.79 -15.05
CA SER A 3 2.01 -9.94 -14.05
C SER A 3 2.20 -8.45 -14.29
N ILE A 4 3.34 -8.02 -14.87
CA ILE A 4 3.62 -6.60 -15.14
C ILE A 4 2.80 -6.11 -16.33
N PHE A 5 2.77 -6.90 -17.41
CA PHE A 5 2.08 -6.52 -18.66
C PHE A 5 0.56 -6.47 -18.53
N HIS A 6 -0.03 -7.25 -17.61
CA HIS A 6 -1.49 -7.27 -17.39
C HIS A 6 -1.93 -6.52 -16.12
N ARG A 7 -1.01 -5.91 -15.37
CA ARG A 7 -1.38 -5.19 -14.15
C ARG A 7 -2.31 -4.01 -14.49
N ILE A 8 -3.29 -3.81 -13.63
CA ILE A 8 -4.22 -2.68 -13.64
C ILE A 8 -4.32 -2.07 -12.25
N SER A 9 -4.76 -0.82 -12.16
CA SER A 9 -5.06 -0.20 -10.87
C SER A 9 -6.42 -0.68 -10.35
N VAL A 10 -6.41 -1.56 -9.36
CA VAL A 10 -7.62 -2.02 -8.66
C VAL A 10 -8.03 -0.98 -7.63
N ARG A 11 -9.31 -0.56 -7.67
CA ARG A 11 -9.88 0.48 -6.79
C ARG A 11 -11.16 0.05 -6.06
N LYS A 12 -11.49 -1.25 -6.13
CA LYS A 12 -12.57 -1.90 -5.39
C LYS A 12 -11.97 -3.15 -4.76
N TYR A 13 -12.24 -3.36 -3.48
CA TYR A 13 -11.60 -4.40 -2.68
C TYR A 13 -12.65 -5.26 -2.01
N GLU A 14 -12.29 -6.51 -1.72
CA GLU A 14 -13.07 -7.36 -0.84
C GLU A 14 -12.99 -6.83 0.60
N ASP A 15 -14.05 -6.98 1.39
CA ASP A 15 -14.00 -6.74 2.84
C ASP A 15 -13.33 -7.92 3.54
N ARG A 16 -12.03 -8.08 3.27
CA ARG A 16 -11.18 -9.15 3.78
C ARG A 16 -9.86 -8.57 4.28
N PRO A 17 -9.47 -8.83 5.55
CA PRO A 17 -8.19 -8.36 6.06
C PRO A 17 -7.03 -9.03 5.32
N VAL A 18 -5.91 -8.30 5.23
CA VAL A 18 -4.66 -8.82 4.68
C VAL A 18 -3.81 -9.35 5.83
N GLU A 19 -3.26 -10.55 5.66
CA GLU A 19 -2.38 -11.19 6.64
C GLU A 19 -1.08 -10.39 6.80
N LYS A 20 -0.62 -10.28 8.05
CA LYS A 20 0.55 -9.46 8.42
C LYS A 20 1.80 -9.89 7.65
N GLU A 21 1.96 -11.19 7.45
CA GLU A 21 3.10 -11.80 6.78
C GLU A 21 3.20 -11.32 5.32
N LYS A 22 2.06 -11.22 4.63
CA LYS A 22 2.00 -10.72 3.25
C LYS A 22 2.35 -9.24 3.16
N ILE A 23 1.89 -8.43 4.12
CA ILE A 23 2.24 -7.01 4.20
C ILE A 23 3.76 -6.88 4.37
N MET A 24 4.34 -7.63 5.30
CA MET A 24 5.79 -7.60 5.55
C MET A 24 6.61 -8.07 4.35
N GLU A 25 6.15 -9.11 3.63
CA GLU A 25 6.79 -9.58 2.42
C GLU A 25 6.83 -8.51 1.32
N ILE A 26 5.70 -7.81 1.10
CA ILE A 26 5.61 -6.72 0.13
C ILE A 26 6.55 -5.56 0.50
N LEU A 27 6.57 -5.16 1.77
CA LEU A 27 7.47 -4.10 2.24
C LEU A 27 8.94 -4.48 2.02
N ARG A 28 9.33 -5.70 2.41
CA ARG A 28 10.70 -6.21 2.19
C ARG A 28 11.08 -6.24 0.72
N ALA A 29 10.16 -6.67 -0.15
CA ALA A 29 10.38 -6.66 -1.59
C ALA A 29 10.56 -5.24 -2.15
N GLY A 30 9.76 -4.27 -1.68
CA GLY A 30 9.93 -2.85 -2.02
C GLY A 30 11.27 -2.28 -1.56
N MET A 31 11.71 -2.67 -0.37
CA MET A 31 13.02 -2.35 0.21
C MET A 31 14.20 -3.05 -0.51
N GLN A 32 13.98 -3.87 -1.54
CA GLN A 32 15.08 -4.34 -2.40
C GLN A 32 15.34 -3.41 -3.60
N ALA A 33 14.56 -2.34 -3.74
CA ALA A 33 14.81 -1.34 -4.77
C ALA A 33 16.19 -0.67 -4.56
N PRO A 34 16.93 -0.36 -5.64
CA PRO A 34 18.19 0.35 -5.52
C PRO A 34 17.97 1.71 -4.85
N SER A 35 18.86 2.10 -3.94
CA SER A 35 18.84 3.41 -3.29
C SER A 35 20.16 4.14 -3.52
N ALA A 36 20.09 5.47 -3.65
CA ALA A 36 21.27 6.31 -3.86
C ALA A 36 22.27 6.08 -2.73
N CYS A 37 23.50 5.70 -3.08
CA CYS A 37 24.56 5.34 -2.14
C CYS A 37 24.15 4.26 -1.10
N ASN A 38 23.16 3.41 -1.42
CA ASN A 38 22.60 2.42 -0.51
C ASN A 38 22.10 2.98 0.85
N GLN A 39 21.60 4.22 0.86
CA GLN A 39 21.15 4.87 2.10
C GLN A 39 19.92 4.22 2.72
N GLN A 40 19.08 3.55 1.92
CA GLN A 40 17.86 2.88 2.37
C GLN A 40 16.95 3.76 3.26
N PRO A 41 16.64 5.02 2.88
CA PRO A 41 15.98 5.98 3.76
C PRO A 41 14.45 5.78 3.82
N TRP A 42 13.97 4.54 3.67
CA TRP A 42 12.54 4.27 3.54
C TRP A 42 11.83 4.35 4.89
N GLU A 43 10.73 5.08 4.92
CA GLU A 43 9.78 5.08 6.03
C GLU A 43 8.41 4.71 5.47
N PHE A 44 7.71 3.80 6.14
CA PHE A 44 6.39 3.37 5.71
C PHE A 44 5.45 3.31 6.91
N TYR A 45 4.32 4.01 6.80
CA TYR A 45 3.22 3.88 7.74
C TYR A 45 2.20 2.89 7.18
N VAL A 46 2.06 1.75 7.87
CA VAL A 46 1.03 0.75 7.55
C VAL A 46 -0.22 1.06 8.35
N VAL A 47 -1.30 1.44 7.66
CA VAL A 47 -2.57 1.80 8.28
C VAL A 47 -3.60 0.72 7.95
N THR A 48 -4.08 0.02 8.98
CA THR A 48 -5.16 -0.99 8.90
C THR A 48 -6.42 -0.56 9.65
N ASP A 49 -6.34 0.53 10.42
CA ASP A 49 -7.47 1.10 11.14
C ASP A 49 -8.49 1.71 10.16
N LYS A 50 -9.72 1.17 10.15
CA LYS A 50 -10.76 1.57 9.20
C LYS A 50 -11.11 3.07 9.32
N GLU A 51 -11.12 3.65 10.51
CA GLU A 51 -11.46 5.07 10.69
C GLU A 51 -10.36 5.99 10.14
N LYS A 52 -9.09 5.66 10.40
CA LYS A 52 -7.95 6.39 9.83
C LYS A 52 -7.93 6.28 8.31
N ILE A 53 -8.20 5.11 7.76
CA ILE A 53 -8.31 4.90 6.31
C ILE A 53 -9.42 5.76 5.71
N GLN A 54 -10.60 5.83 6.35
CA GLN A 54 -11.69 6.70 5.92
C GLN A 54 -11.26 8.18 5.90
N LYS A 55 -10.51 8.63 6.91
CA LYS A 55 -9.96 9.99 6.92
C LYS A 55 -8.95 10.21 5.80
N LEU A 56 -8.00 9.30 5.61
CA LEU A 56 -6.98 9.35 4.55
C LEU A 56 -7.61 9.41 3.14
N SER A 57 -8.72 8.70 2.94
CA SER A 57 -9.43 8.69 1.66
C SER A 57 -9.98 10.05 1.22
N LYS A 58 -10.05 11.01 2.15
CA LYS A 58 -10.60 12.36 1.95
C LYS A 58 -9.53 13.45 1.95
N VAL A 59 -8.27 13.12 2.21
CA VAL A 59 -7.18 14.11 2.33
C VAL A 59 -6.87 14.77 0.99
N THR A 60 -7.05 14.08 -0.13
CA THR A 60 -6.88 14.64 -1.47
C THR A 60 -8.01 14.17 -2.40
N PRO A 61 -8.25 14.88 -3.52
CA PRO A 61 -9.22 14.42 -4.52
C PRO A 61 -8.94 13.04 -5.12
N TYR A 62 -7.71 12.53 -4.97
CA TYR A 62 -7.26 11.30 -5.63
C TYR A 62 -7.24 10.07 -4.71
N THR A 63 -7.44 10.24 -3.40
CA THR A 63 -7.34 9.14 -2.43
C THR A 63 -8.67 8.43 -2.14
N GLY A 64 -9.75 8.78 -2.84
CA GLY A 64 -11.08 8.20 -2.60
C GLY A 64 -11.15 6.68 -2.67
N CYS A 65 -10.30 6.03 -3.48
CA CYS A 65 -10.24 4.57 -3.54
C CYS A 65 -9.77 3.93 -2.24
N ALA A 66 -8.99 4.63 -1.42
CA ALA A 66 -8.51 4.10 -0.14
C ALA A 66 -9.64 3.76 0.83
N ALA A 67 -10.83 4.37 0.70
CA ALA A 67 -11.95 4.17 1.62
C ALA A 67 -12.37 2.69 1.77
N GLY A 68 -12.25 1.91 0.70
CA GLY A 68 -12.58 0.48 0.71
C GLY A 68 -11.36 -0.44 0.94
N ALA A 69 -10.16 0.10 1.08
CA ALA A 69 -8.95 -0.71 1.14
C ALA A 69 -8.77 -1.33 2.54
N PRO A 70 -8.41 -2.63 2.64
CA PRO A 70 -8.15 -3.28 3.93
C PRO A 70 -6.82 -2.83 4.57
N VAL A 71 -5.91 -2.24 3.79
CA VAL A 71 -4.64 -1.68 4.23
C VAL A 71 -4.24 -0.53 3.32
N VAL A 72 -3.67 0.52 3.90
CA VAL A 72 -3.07 1.66 3.18
C VAL A 72 -1.63 1.80 3.63
N ILE A 73 -0.71 1.91 2.67
CA ILE A 73 0.71 2.21 2.92
C ILE A 73 0.92 3.68 2.56
N VAL A 74 1.42 4.46 3.52
CA VAL A 74 1.86 5.84 3.29
C VAL A 74 3.39 5.83 3.31
N PRO A 75 4.05 5.99 2.15
CA PRO A 75 5.50 6.10 2.03
C PRO A 75 6.00 7.53 2.26
#